data_AF-A0A952CAM8-F1
#
_entry.id   AF-A0A952CAM8-F1
#
_cell.length_a   1.000
_cell.length_b   1.000
_cell.length_c   1.000
_cell.angle_alpha   90.00
_cell.angle_beta   90.00
_cell.angle_gamma   90.00
#
_symmetry.space_group_name_H-M   'P 1'
#
loop_
_entity.id
_entity.type
_entity.pdbx_description
1 polymer ?
#
loop_
_entity_poly.entity_id
_entity_poly.type
_entity_poly.pdbx_seq_one_letter_code
_entity_poly.pdbx_strand_id
1 'polypeptide(L)'
;MNGRIIAIGDIHGCHQEFAELLALLDLQKDDRLILLGDLVNRGPDSCKVIDLARAHRALALLGNHELRLLNYRRNGVPPGAQRTVDRVTFEQLRPDDWTYLEAMPLTHEVPDLNLVCVHGGFLPNEPWQKQPAHIVTRIQVIDGDGKPRKRADAPEALSWADFWTGPPYVVYGHTPRPEIYKLKWSVGIDTGCVMGGHLTAFVLPERRFVQVKARRRYFP
;
A
#
# COMPACT_ATOMS: atom_id res chain seq x y z
N MET A 1 20.56 -3.29 12.66
CA MET A 1 20.34 -3.88 11.32
C MET A 1 21.52 -3.59 10.38
N ASN A 2 21.93 -4.56 9.54
CA ASN A 2 23.01 -4.37 8.53
C ASN A 2 22.52 -4.03 7.12
N GLY A 3 21.26 -4.29 6.76
CA GLY A 3 20.69 -4.02 5.44
C GLY A 3 19.60 -2.94 5.42
N ARG A 4 19.29 -2.40 4.24
CA ARG A 4 18.34 -1.30 4.05
C ARG A 4 16.90 -1.80 4.20
N ILE A 5 16.01 -0.94 4.69
CA ILE A 5 14.56 -1.15 4.56
C ILE A 5 14.09 -0.36 3.35
N ILE A 6 13.41 -1.01 2.43
CA ILE A 6 12.89 -0.39 1.20
C ILE A 6 11.38 -0.59 1.18
N ALA A 7 10.63 0.47 1.47
CA ALA A 7 9.17 0.47 1.39
C ALA A 7 8.71 0.97 0.02
N ILE A 8 7.79 0.27 -0.64
CA ILE A 8 7.22 0.66 -1.94
C ILE A 8 5.71 0.87 -1.79
N GLY A 9 5.22 1.98 -2.32
CA GLY A 9 3.80 2.33 -2.34
C GLY A 9 2.96 1.46 -3.27
N ASP A 10 1.71 1.87 -3.47
CA ASP A 10 0.66 1.13 -4.17
C ASP A 10 1.03 0.86 -5.64
N ILE A 11 1.08 -0.43 -6.01
CA ILE A 11 1.56 -0.88 -7.34
C ILE A 11 0.40 -1.03 -8.33
N HIS A 12 -0.74 -1.56 -7.88
CA HIS A 12 -1.96 -1.73 -8.68
C HIS A 12 -1.72 -2.35 -10.06
N GLY A 13 -1.06 -3.51 -10.13
CA GLY A 13 -0.82 -4.20 -11.41
C GLY A 13 0.16 -3.51 -12.37
N CYS A 14 0.84 -2.43 -11.96
CA CYS A 14 1.86 -1.73 -12.75
C CYS A 14 3.20 -2.50 -12.73
N HIS A 15 3.20 -3.71 -13.29
CA HIS A 15 4.34 -4.62 -13.27
C HIS A 15 5.60 -4.02 -13.90
N GLN A 16 5.48 -3.30 -15.03
CA GLN A 16 6.64 -2.75 -15.72
C GLN A 16 7.35 -1.69 -14.87
N GLU A 17 6.59 -0.79 -14.26
CA GLU A 17 7.10 0.21 -13.33
C GLU A 17 7.71 -0.42 -12.09
N PHE A 18 7.12 -1.49 -11.56
CA PHE A 18 7.67 -2.22 -10.42
C PHE A 18 9.01 -2.89 -10.74
N ALA A 19 9.11 -3.57 -11.88
CA ALA A 19 10.35 -4.19 -12.35
C ALA A 19 11.46 -3.13 -12.58
N GLU A 20 11.11 -2.00 -13.18
CA GLU A 20 12.04 -0.89 -13.40
C GLU A 20 12.50 -0.27 -12.08
N LEU A 21 11.60 -0.09 -11.11
CA LEU A 21 11.94 0.45 -9.79
C LEU A 21 12.89 -0.49 -9.05
N LEU A 22 12.65 -1.81 -9.10
CA LEU A 22 13.54 -2.81 -8.51
C LEU A 22 14.94 -2.79 -9.12
N ALA A 23 15.04 -2.61 -10.45
CA ALA A 23 16.32 -2.48 -11.13
C ALA A 23 17.10 -1.23 -10.67
N LEU A 24 16.41 -0.09 -10.50
CA LEU A 24 17.03 1.15 -10.01
C LEU A 24 17.44 1.11 -8.53
N LEU A 25 16.78 0.27 -7.73
CA LEU A 25 17.10 0.13 -6.31
C LEU A 25 18.40 -0.65 -6.06
N ASP A 26 18.83 -1.45 -7.04
CA ASP A 26 20.02 -2.31 -6.99
C ASP A 26 20.07 -3.08 -5.66
N LEU A 27 19.13 -4.00 -5.50
CA LEU A 27 18.89 -4.71 -4.23
C LEU A 27 20.11 -5.54 -3.82
N GLN A 28 20.54 -5.33 -2.59
CA GLN A 28 21.59 -6.08 -1.93
C GLN A 28 20.98 -7.25 -1.15
N LYS A 29 21.80 -8.27 -0.86
CA LYS A 29 21.36 -9.51 -0.19
C LYS A 29 20.63 -9.26 1.14
N ASP A 30 21.07 -8.27 1.90
CA ASP A 30 20.54 -7.96 3.23
C ASP A 30 19.41 -6.93 3.21
N ASP A 31 19.07 -6.39 2.04
CA ASP A 31 17.95 -5.46 1.91
C ASP A 31 16.62 -6.17 2.16
N ARG A 32 15.71 -5.45 2.80
CA ARG A 32 14.36 -5.91 3.08
C ARG A 32 13.36 -5.08 2.32
N LEU A 33 12.69 -5.73 1.38
CA LEU A 33 11.65 -5.13 0.56
C LEU A 33 10.28 -5.26 1.24
N ILE A 34 9.62 -4.13 1.45
CA ILE A 34 8.27 -4.03 2.03
C ILE A 34 7.36 -3.38 0.99
N LEU A 35 6.27 -4.05 0.61
CA LEU A 35 5.24 -3.51 -0.26
C LEU A 35 4.05 -3.08 0.60
N LEU A 36 3.57 -1.85 0.46
CA LEU A 36 2.56 -1.27 1.36
C LEU A 36 1.12 -1.70 1.06
N GLY A 37 0.92 -2.76 0.26
CA GLY A 37 -0.39 -3.25 -0.15
C GLY A 37 -0.86 -2.67 -1.48
N ASP A 38 -2.09 -3.03 -1.87
CA ASP A 38 -2.68 -2.67 -3.16
C ASP A 38 -1.75 -3.02 -4.34
N LEU A 39 -1.28 -4.27 -4.33
CA LEU A 39 -0.50 -4.88 -5.42
C LEU A 39 -1.37 -5.12 -6.65
N VAL A 40 -2.65 -5.43 -6.43
CA VAL A 40 -3.58 -5.90 -7.46
C VAL A 40 -4.60 -4.83 -7.85
N ASN A 41 -5.45 -5.16 -8.82
CA ASN A 41 -6.50 -4.31 -9.40
C ASN A 41 -5.99 -3.10 -10.20
N ARG A 42 -6.91 -2.54 -11.00
CA ARG A 42 -6.76 -1.34 -11.84
C ARG A 42 -5.77 -1.49 -12.99
N GLY A 43 -4.50 -1.75 -12.72
CA GLY A 43 -3.49 -1.96 -13.76
C GLY A 43 -3.57 -3.34 -14.40
N PRO A 44 -2.79 -3.55 -15.49
CA PRO A 44 -2.99 -4.67 -16.40
C PRO A 44 -2.45 -6.02 -15.89
N ASP A 45 -1.47 -6.03 -14.99
CA ASP A 45 -0.62 -7.21 -14.75
C ASP A 45 -0.57 -7.64 -13.27
N SER A 46 -1.73 -7.70 -12.59
CA SER A 46 -1.82 -8.04 -11.15
C SER A 46 -1.08 -9.33 -10.79
N CYS A 47 -1.26 -10.43 -11.54
CA CYS A 47 -0.59 -11.70 -11.24
C CYS A 47 0.94 -11.62 -11.42
N LYS A 48 1.43 -10.82 -12.38
CA LYS A 48 2.88 -10.63 -12.56
C LYS A 48 3.49 -9.79 -11.45
N VAL A 49 2.76 -8.81 -10.90
CA VAL A 49 3.19 -8.09 -9.70
C VAL A 49 3.37 -9.05 -8.52
N ILE A 50 2.42 -9.97 -8.31
CA ILE A 50 2.53 -11.01 -7.28
C ILE A 50 3.71 -11.94 -7.55
N ASP A 51 3.92 -12.37 -8.80
CA ASP A 51 5.06 -13.21 -9.19
C ASP A 51 6.39 -12.53 -8.85
N LEU A 52 6.54 -11.25 -9.20
CA LEU A 52 7.75 -10.49 -8.96
C LEU A 52 7.97 -10.21 -7.46
N ALA A 53 6.91 -9.90 -6.72
CA ALA A 53 6.97 -9.74 -5.26
C ALA A 53 7.49 -11.02 -4.57
N ARG A 54 6.99 -12.20 -4.99
CA ARG A 54 7.46 -13.49 -4.49
C ARG A 54 8.91 -13.79 -4.88
N ALA A 55 9.28 -13.52 -6.13
CA ALA A 55 10.65 -13.73 -6.61
C ALA A 55 11.69 -12.94 -5.79
N HIS A 56 11.34 -11.72 -5.37
CA HIS A 56 12.16 -10.87 -4.50
C HIS A 56 11.95 -11.11 -3.00
N ARG A 57 11.17 -12.13 -2.61
CA ARG A 57 10.83 -12.44 -1.21
C ARG A 57 10.33 -11.20 -0.44
N ALA A 58 9.56 -10.36 -1.13
CA ALA A 58 9.04 -9.13 -0.58
C ALA A 58 7.99 -9.42 0.50
N LEU A 59 8.06 -8.68 1.60
CA LEU A 59 6.98 -8.65 2.59
C LEU A 59 5.89 -7.70 2.07
N ALA A 60 4.74 -8.23 1.68
CA ALA A 60 3.61 -7.43 1.23
C ALA A 60 2.58 -7.28 2.34
N LEU A 61 2.19 -6.04 2.63
CA LEU A 61 1.11 -5.73 3.56
C LEU A 61 -0.24 -5.90 2.87
N LEU A 62 -1.27 -6.19 3.66
CA LEU A 62 -2.62 -6.32 3.16
C LEU A 62 -3.18 -4.92 2.84
N GLY A 63 -3.49 -4.67 1.56
CA GLY A 63 -4.19 -3.46 1.13
C GLY A 63 -5.71 -3.60 1.15
N ASN A 64 -6.43 -2.52 0.87
CA ASN A 64 -7.88 -2.60 0.85
C ASN A 64 -8.42 -3.34 -0.38
N HIS A 65 -7.66 -3.37 -1.48
CA HIS A 65 -8.01 -4.12 -2.67
C HIS A 65 -7.85 -5.62 -2.44
N GLU A 66 -6.74 -6.08 -1.85
CA GLU A 66 -6.57 -7.48 -1.47
C GLU A 66 -7.64 -7.91 -0.46
N LEU A 67 -7.87 -7.13 0.59
CA LEU A 67 -8.90 -7.42 1.59
C LEU A 67 -10.30 -7.54 0.97
N ARG A 68 -10.61 -6.77 -0.06
CA ARG A 68 -11.90 -6.85 -0.76
C ARG A 68 -12.03 -8.15 -1.55
N LEU A 69 -10.99 -8.55 -2.28
CA LEU A 69 -10.97 -9.80 -3.03
C LEU A 69 -11.07 -11.02 -2.10
N LEU A 70 -10.37 -10.99 -0.96
CA LEU A 70 -10.49 -12.04 0.07
C LEU A 70 -11.92 -12.15 0.61
N ASN A 71 -12.58 -11.02 0.86
CA ASN A 71 -13.98 -11.03 1.29
C ASN A 71 -14.90 -11.60 0.20
N TYR A 72 -14.66 -11.30 -1.08
CA TYR A 72 -15.41 -11.90 -2.18
C TYR A 72 -15.18 -13.41 -2.28
N ARG A 73 -13.96 -13.88 -2.03
CA ARG A 73 -13.63 -15.31 -2.03
C ARG A 73 -14.38 -16.05 -0.93
N ARG A 74 -14.48 -15.44 0.27
CA ARG A 74 -15.14 -16.05 1.43
C ARG A 74 -16.66 -15.99 1.37
N ASN A 75 -17.23 -14.87 0.96
CA ASN A 75 -18.66 -14.59 1.10
C ASN A 75 -19.42 -14.59 -0.25
N GLY A 76 -18.71 -14.82 -1.35
CA GLY A 76 -19.23 -14.65 -2.71
C GLY A 76 -19.05 -13.23 -3.24
N VAL A 77 -18.97 -13.12 -4.57
CA VAL A 77 -18.91 -11.84 -5.27
C VAL A 77 -20.29 -11.19 -5.24
N PRO A 78 -20.45 -9.96 -4.71
CA PRO A 78 -21.74 -9.33 -4.60
C PRO A 78 -22.34 -8.98 -5.98
N PRO A 79 -23.69 -8.96 -6.11
CA PRO A 79 -24.35 -8.47 -7.32
C PRO A 79 -23.87 -7.04 -7.66
N GLY A 80 -23.53 -6.80 -8.94
CA GLY A 80 -23.03 -5.51 -9.41
C GLY A 80 -21.49 -5.37 -9.43
N ALA A 81 -20.73 -6.21 -8.73
CA ALA A 81 -19.26 -6.23 -8.85
C ALA A 81 -18.77 -6.92 -10.14
N GLN A 82 -19.67 -7.58 -10.88
CA GLN A 82 -19.37 -8.46 -12.02
C GLN A 82 -18.67 -7.77 -13.21
N ARG A 83 -18.83 -6.45 -13.39
CA ARG A 83 -18.17 -5.69 -14.48
C ARG A 83 -17.01 -4.82 -14.00
N THR A 84 -16.61 -4.97 -12.75
CA THR A 84 -15.58 -4.12 -12.13
C THR A 84 -14.19 -4.71 -12.28
N VAL A 85 -13.16 -3.88 -12.09
CA VAL A 85 -11.76 -4.34 -12.04
C VAL A 85 -11.54 -5.43 -11.00
N ASP A 86 -12.33 -5.44 -9.92
CA ASP A 86 -12.24 -6.47 -8.88
C ASP A 86 -12.60 -7.85 -9.43
N ARG A 87 -13.61 -7.96 -10.32
CA ARG A 87 -13.99 -9.25 -10.92
C ARG A 87 -12.93 -9.78 -11.86
N VAL A 88 -12.38 -8.91 -12.71
CA VAL A 88 -11.31 -9.29 -13.65
C VAL A 88 -10.11 -9.84 -12.90
N THR A 89 -9.65 -9.14 -11.87
CA THR A 89 -8.54 -9.62 -11.03
C THR A 89 -8.92 -10.92 -10.32
N PHE A 90 -10.12 -11.01 -9.72
CA PHE A 90 -10.59 -12.20 -9.02
C PHE A 90 -10.52 -13.46 -9.89
N GLU A 91 -10.93 -13.36 -11.16
CA GLU A 91 -10.93 -14.49 -12.11
C GLU A 91 -9.51 -14.88 -12.59
N GLN A 92 -8.54 -13.96 -12.50
CA GLN A 92 -7.16 -14.20 -12.92
C GLN A 92 -6.27 -14.78 -11.80
N LEU A 93 -6.63 -14.59 -10.53
CA LEU A 93 -5.82 -15.05 -9.39
C LEU A 93 -5.79 -16.58 -9.31
N ARG A 94 -4.58 -17.13 -9.25
CA ARG A 94 -4.30 -18.57 -9.14
C ARG A 94 -4.40 -19.02 -7.67
N PRO A 95 -4.52 -20.34 -7.40
CA PRO A 95 -4.56 -20.86 -6.03
C PRO A 95 -3.44 -20.33 -5.13
N ASP A 96 -2.20 -20.32 -5.62
CA ASP A 96 -1.04 -19.82 -4.86
C ASP A 96 -1.06 -18.30 -4.64
N ASP A 97 -1.68 -17.54 -5.56
CA ASP A 97 -1.82 -16.10 -5.38
C ASP A 97 -2.77 -15.82 -4.23
N TRP A 98 -3.85 -16.59 -4.12
CA TRP A 98 -4.77 -16.47 -2.99
C TRP A 98 -4.12 -16.82 -1.66
N THR A 99 -3.33 -17.91 -1.61
CA THR A 99 -2.55 -18.27 -0.43
C THR A 99 -1.59 -17.14 -0.03
N TYR A 100 -0.98 -16.48 -1.03
CA TYR A 100 -0.11 -15.32 -0.79
C TYR A 100 -0.89 -14.13 -0.22
N LEU A 101 -2.07 -13.79 -0.76
CA LEU A 101 -2.91 -12.71 -0.23
C LEU A 101 -3.39 -12.98 1.21
N GLU A 102 -3.77 -14.23 1.52
CA GLU A 102 -4.24 -14.64 2.85
C GLU A 102 -3.16 -14.54 3.94
N ALA A 103 -1.89 -14.63 3.54
CA ALA A 103 -0.74 -14.53 4.45
C ALA A 103 -0.26 -13.08 4.69
N MET A 104 -0.81 -12.08 4.00
CA MET A 104 -0.36 -10.69 4.13
C MET A 104 -0.71 -10.11 5.51
N PRO A 105 0.27 -9.61 6.29
CA PRO A 105 -0.01 -8.95 7.55
C PRO A 105 -0.59 -7.55 7.34
N LEU A 106 -1.31 -7.03 8.35
CA LEU A 106 -1.87 -5.67 8.32
C LEU A 106 -0.81 -4.57 8.48
N THR A 107 0.23 -4.85 9.26
CA THR A 107 1.31 -3.92 9.59
C THR A 107 2.63 -4.68 9.66
N HIS A 108 3.73 -3.95 9.55
CA HIS A 108 5.06 -4.50 9.78
C HIS A 108 5.91 -3.53 10.59
N GLU A 109 6.37 -3.97 11.75
CA GLU A 109 7.22 -3.19 12.64
C GLU A 109 8.70 -3.30 12.26
N VAL A 110 9.41 -2.19 12.41
CA VAL A 110 10.87 -2.11 12.27
C VAL A 110 11.43 -1.49 13.56
N PRO A 111 11.67 -2.31 14.60
CA PRO A 111 12.01 -1.81 15.93
C PRO A 111 13.27 -0.94 15.99
N ASP A 112 14.38 -1.31 15.32
CA ASP A 112 15.61 -0.49 15.41
C ASP A 112 15.44 0.91 14.77
N LEU A 113 14.38 1.14 13.98
CA LEU A 113 14.06 2.46 13.41
C LEU A 113 12.88 3.14 14.11
N ASN A 114 12.29 2.52 15.15
CA ASN A 114 11.05 2.95 15.79
C ASN A 114 9.97 3.32 14.75
N LEU A 115 9.76 2.40 13.80
CA LEU A 115 8.98 2.62 12.60
C LEU A 115 7.95 1.50 12.39
N VAL A 116 6.81 1.86 11.83
CA VAL A 116 5.79 0.90 11.38
C VAL A 116 5.40 1.20 9.93
N CYS A 117 5.34 0.14 9.11
CA CYS A 117 4.76 0.17 7.78
C CYS A 117 3.29 -0.28 7.85
N VAL A 118 2.41 0.43 7.15
CA VAL A 118 0.97 0.16 7.10
C VAL A 118 0.42 0.55 5.73
N HIS A 119 -0.67 -0.08 5.27
CA HIS A 119 -1.29 0.33 4.01
C HIS A 119 -1.97 1.71 4.09
N GLY A 120 -3.05 1.82 4.86
CA GLY A 120 -3.86 3.04 4.97
C GLY A 120 -3.37 3.99 6.04
N GLY A 121 -3.32 3.51 7.29
CA GLY A 121 -2.97 4.34 8.44
C GLY A 121 -3.65 3.92 9.74
N PHE A 122 -3.70 4.85 10.69
CA PHE A 122 -4.27 4.60 12.01
C PHE A 122 -5.18 5.75 12.47
N LEU A 123 -6.18 5.43 13.28
CA LEU A 123 -6.83 6.40 14.16
C LEU A 123 -5.80 6.87 15.23
N PRO A 124 -5.43 8.16 15.28
CA PRO A 124 -4.31 8.63 16.11
C PRO A 124 -4.48 8.46 17.61
N ASN A 125 -5.71 8.46 18.10
CA ASN A 125 -6.02 8.40 19.53
C ASN A 125 -6.35 6.98 20.03
N GLU A 126 -6.13 5.99 19.18
CA GLU A 126 -6.43 4.58 19.49
C GLU A 126 -5.14 3.75 19.41
N PRO A 127 -4.97 2.72 20.25
CA PRO A 127 -3.81 1.83 20.19
C PRO A 127 -3.67 1.21 18.79
N TRP A 128 -2.69 1.65 18.02
CA TRP A 128 -2.53 1.31 16.61
C TRP A 128 -2.39 -0.20 16.37
N GLN A 129 -1.80 -0.94 17.30
CA GLN A 129 -1.62 -2.41 17.24
C GLN A 129 -2.94 -3.18 17.25
N LYS A 130 -4.02 -2.57 17.74
CA LYS A 130 -5.31 -3.24 17.97
C LYS A 130 -6.41 -2.79 17.01
N GLN A 131 -6.07 -1.91 16.05
CA GLN A 131 -7.08 -1.37 15.15
C GLN A 131 -7.53 -2.42 14.13
N PRO A 132 -8.83 -2.45 13.81
CA PRO A 132 -9.37 -3.47 12.93
C PRO A 132 -8.91 -3.24 11.49
N ALA A 133 -8.82 -4.33 10.71
CA ALA A 133 -8.35 -4.32 9.32
C ALA A 133 -9.03 -3.26 8.44
N HIS A 134 -10.33 -3.00 8.63
CA HIS A 134 -11.06 -2.03 7.82
C HIS A 134 -10.63 -0.57 8.07
N ILE A 135 -10.09 -0.23 9.25
CA ILE A 135 -9.48 1.08 9.53
C ILE A 135 -8.08 1.10 8.95
N VAL A 136 -7.26 0.11 9.31
CA VAL A 136 -5.83 0.03 8.97
C VAL A 136 -5.59 0.07 7.46
N THR A 137 -6.55 -0.47 6.68
CA THR A 137 -6.46 -0.49 5.22
C THR A 137 -7.21 0.64 4.51
N ARG A 138 -8.05 1.43 5.19
CA ARG A 138 -8.95 2.38 4.48
C ARG A 138 -9.05 3.78 5.07
N ILE A 139 -8.40 4.06 6.19
CA ILE A 139 -8.48 5.39 6.77
C ILE A 139 -7.86 6.42 5.83
N GLN A 140 -8.56 7.54 5.62
CA GLN A 140 -8.13 8.62 4.74
C GLN A 140 -8.09 9.93 5.50
N VAL A 141 -9.25 10.33 6.02
CA VAL A 141 -9.47 11.63 6.68
C VAL A 141 -10.18 11.46 8.00
N ILE A 142 -10.03 12.46 8.86
CA ILE A 142 -10.73 12.56 10.14
C ILE A 142 -11.55 13.84 10.13
N ASP A 143 -12.87 13.72 10.31
CA ASP A 143 -13.78 14.86 10.36
C ASP A 143 -13.69 15.63 11.69
N GLY A 144 -14.46 16.72 11.81
CA GLY A 144 -14.46 17.57 13.01
C GLY A 144 -14.93 16.87 14.29
N ASP A 145 -15.62 15.73 14.18
CA ASP A 145 -16.04 14.91 15.32
C ASP A 145 -14.99 13.84 15.68
N GLY A 146 -13.83 13.84 15.03
CA GLY A 146 -12.78 12.84 15.23
C GLY A 146 -13.08 11.49 14.57
N LYS A 147 -14.06 11.40 13.66
CA LYS A 147 -14.45 10.14 13.03
C LYS A 147 -13.74 9.93 11.68
N PRO A 148 -13.34 8.69 11.36
CA PRO A 148 -12.76 8.38 10.06
C PRO A 148 -13.84 8.50 8.98
N ARG A 149 -13.53 9.22 7.90
CA ARG A 149 -14.40 9.33 6.72
C ARG A 149 -13.61 9.01 5.46
N LYS A 150 -14.33 8.76 4.36
CA LYS A 150 -13.72 8.84 3.03
C LYS A 150 -13.52 10.30 2.67
N ARG A 151 -12.45 10.60 1.93
CA ARG A 151 -12.18 11.94 1.40
C ARG A 151 -13.36 12.50 0.61
N ALA A 152 -14.01 11.66 -0.19
CA ALA A 152 -15.18 12.07 -0.99
C ALA A 152 -16.38 12.52 -0.13
N ASP A 153 -16.53 11.96 1.08
CA ASP A 153 -17.64 12.28 1.99
C ASP A 153 -17.31 13.48 2.90
N ALA A 154 -16.03 13.84 3.03
CA ALA A 154 -15.54 14.97 3.82
C ALA A 154 -14.32 15.62 3.13
N PRO A 155 -14.53 16.41 2.05
CA PRO A 155 -13.44 16.94 1.24
C PRO A 155 -12.47 17.86 2.00
N GLU A 156 -13.00 18.66 2.92
CA GLU A 156 -12.26 19.65 3.72
C GLU A 156 -11.61 19.07 4.98
N ALA A 157 -11.88 17.80 5.31
CA ALA A 157 -11.31 17.16 6.50
C ALA A 157 -9.80 16.92 6.35
N LEU A 158 -9.04 17.00 7.43
CA LEU A 158 -7.59 16.76 7.36
C LEU A 158 -7.29 15.25 7.24
N SER A 159 -6.12 14.92 6.70
CA SER A 159 -5.69 13.52 6.63
C SER A 159 -5.47 12.97 8.04
N TRP A 160 -5.74 11.68 8.27
CA TRP A 160 -5.43 11.04 9.56
C TRP A 160 -3.96 11.28 9.98
N ALA A 161 -3.07 11.33 8.99
CA ALA A 161 -1.64 11.50 9.20
C ALA A 161 -1.28 12.87 9.79
N ASP A 162 -2.10 13.90 9.56
CA ASP A 162 -1.91 15.25 10.12
C ASP A 162 -2.11 15.28 11.64
N PHE A 163 -2.88 14.32 12.16
CA PHE A 163 -3.15 14.15 13.58
C PHE A 163 -2.20 13.14 14.25
N TRP A 164 -1.33 12.47 13.48
CA TRP A 164 -0.40 11.49 14.02
C TRP A 164 0.81 12.17 14.67
N THR A 165 0.92 12.04 15.99
CA THR A 165 2.00 12.68 16.77
C THR A 165 3.16 11.75 17.10
N GLY A 166 3.07 10.47 16.72
CA GLY A 166 4.05 9.44 17.04
C GLY A 166 4.39 9.32 18.53
N PRO A 167 5.44 8.55 18.86
CA PRO A 167 5.99 7.45 18.04
C PRO A 167 4.97 6.29 17.87
N PRO A 168 5.20 5.35 16.93
CA PRO A 168 6.31 5.23 15.96
C PRO A 168 6.23 6.19 14.77
N TYR A 169 7.29 6.25 13.95
CA TYR A 169 7.25 6.86 12.61
C TYR A 169 6.46 5.94 11.66
N VAL A 170 5.56 6.48 10.84
CA VAL A 170 4.66 5.67 9.99
C VAL A 170 4.97 5.84 8.51
N VAL A 171 5.17 4.74 7.79
CA VAL A 171 5.28 4.72 6.32
C VAL A 171 4.03 4.08 5.73
N TYR A 172 3.35 4.78 4.82
CA TYR A 172 2.04 4.35 4.32
C TYR A 172 1.74 4.73 2.86
N GLY A 173 0.66 4.17 2.32
CA GLY A 173 0.18 4.35 0.95
C GLY A 173 -1.30 4.76 0.89
N HIS A 174 -2.10 4.03 0.10
CA HIS A 174 -3.59 4.05 0.02
C HIS A 174 -4.26 5.31 -0.55
N THR A 175 -3.90 6.50 -0.06
CA THR A 175 -4.50 7.77 -0.52
C THR A 175 -3.55 8.43 -1.50
N PRO A 176 -3.78 8.28 -2.83
CA PRO A 176 -2.84 8.74 -3.83
C PRO A 176 -2.71 10.25 -3.79
N ARG A 177 -1.47 10.73 -3.87
CA ARG A 177 -1.14 12.16 -3.95
C ARG A 177 -0.19 12.41 -5.12
N PRO A 178 -0.22 13.60 -5.75
CA PRO A 178 0.74 13.92 -6.82
C PRO A 178 2.19 13.89 -6.35
N GLU A 179 2.41 14.23 -5.08
CA GLU A 179 3.71 14.31 -4.43
C GLU A 179 3.75 13.49 -3.14
N ILE A 180 4.96 13.12 -2.71
CA ILE A 180 5.21 12.41 -1.47
C ILE A 180 4.77 13.27 -0.28
N TYR A 181 3.92 12.73 0.58
CA TYR A 181 3.37 13.47 1.70
C TYR A 181 4.23 13.29 2.95
N LYS A 182 5.11 14.25 3.22
CA LYS A 182 6.08 14.19 4.32
C LYS A 182 5.59 14.98 5.52
N LEU A 183 5.49 14.32 6.66
CA LEU A 183 5.22 14.93 7.96
C LEU A 183 6.31 14.56 8.96
N LYS A 184 6.28 15.19 10.14
CA LYS A 184 7.26 14.93 11.22
C LYS A 184 7.31 13.44 11.62
N TRP A 185 6.16 12.80 11.70
CA TRP A 185 6.00 11.44 12.21
C TRP A 185 5.47 10.43 11.20
N SER A 186 5.29 10.83 9.94
CA SER A 186 4.79 9.93 8.91
C SER A 186 5.22 10.35 7.51
N VAL A 187 5.17 9.39 6.59
CA VAL A 187 5.35 9.64 5.17
C VAL A 187 4.40 8.78 4.33
N GLY A 188 3.61 9.44 3.49
CA GLY A 188 2.76 8.81 2.49
C GLY A 188 3.48 8.74 1.16
N ILE A 189 3.66 7.53 0.60
CA ILE A 189 4.39 7.28 -0.65
C ILE A 189 3.52 6.68 -1.76
N ASP A 190 2.20 6.64 -1.60
CA ASP A 190 1.31 6.41 -2.75
C ASP A 190 1.27 7.68 -3.61
N THR A 191 2.05 7.64 -4.69
CA THR A 191 2.12 8.71 -5.69
C THR A 191 1.31 8.41 -6.96
N GLY A 192 0.31 7.53 -6.85
CA GLY A 192 -0.69 7.29 -7.89
C GLY A 192 -0.12 6.70 -9.18
N CYS A 193 0.77 5.70 -9.10
CA CYS A 193 1.39 5.07 -10.28
C CYS A 193 0.37 4.70 -11.35
N VAL A 194 -0.66 3.94 -10.96
CA VAL A 194 -1.71 3.48 -11.88
C VAL A 194 -2.51 4.61 -12.54
N MET A 195 -2.55 5.79 -11.90
CA MET A 195 -3.22 7.00 -12.38
C MET A 195 -2.34 7.86 -13.32
N GLY A 196 -1.16 7.35 -13.68
CA GLY A 196 -0.17 8.08 -14.48
C GLY A 196 0.80 8.92 -13.65
N GLY A 197 0.81 8.74 -12.33
CA GLY A 197 1.76 9.38 -11.41
C GLY A 197 3.12 8.68 -11.41
N HIS A 198 3.62 8.34 -10.23
CA HIS A 198 4.88 7.60 -10.05
C HIS A 198 4.66 6.38 -9.17
N LEU A 199 5.46 5.33 -9.36
CA LEU A 199 5.69 4.33 -8.33
C LEU A 199 6.87 4.79 -7.47
N THR A 200 6.68 4.86 -6.15
CA THR A 200 7.67 5.42 -5.24
C THR A 200 8.18 4.38 -4.25
N ALA A 201 9.50 4.31 -4.10
CA ALA A 201 10.18 3.64 -3.01
C ALA A 201 10.75 4.64 -2.01
N PHE A 202 10.72 4.28 -0.72
CA PHE A 202 11.39 4.97 0.37
C PHE A 202 12.46 4.06 0.98
N VAL A 203 13.71 4.47 0.88
CA VAL A 203 14.91 3.73 1.29
C VAL A 203 15.41 4.27 2.63
N LEU A 204 15.53 3.38 3.61
CA LEU A 204 15.92 3.65 4.99
C LEU A 204 17.18 2.84 5.36
N PRO A 205 18.05 3.41 6.23
CA PRO A 205 17.85 4.61 7.04
C PRO A 205 18.15 5.95 6.33
N GLU A 206 18.61 5.93 5.09
CA GLU A 206 19.07 7.12 4.34
C GLU A 206 17.95 8.13 4.04
N ARG A 207 16.69 7.72 4.21
CA ARG A 207 15.48 8.51 3.90
C ARG A 207 15.47 9.06 2.47
N ARG A 208 15.95 8.24 1.54
CA ARG A 208 16.03 8.55 0.11
C ARG A 208 14.79 8.04 -0.61
N PHE A 209 14.31 8.78 -1.60
CA PHE A 209 13.21 8.36 -2.46
C PHE A 209 13.73 7.95 -3.83
N VAL A 210 13.15 6.89 -4.40
CA VAL A 210 13.37 6.47 -5.79
C VAL A 210 12.00 6.39 -6.44
N GLN A 211 11.87 6.97 -7.63
CA GLN A 211 10.59 7.03 -8.32
C GLN A 211 10.75 6.55 -9.76
N VAL A 212 9.77 5.79 -10.23
CA VAL A 212 9.59 5.45 -11.64
C VAL A 212 8.31 6.11 -12.12
N LYS A 213 8.39 6.87 -13.22
CA LYS A 213 7.23 7.48 -13.85
C LYS A 213 6.38 6.40 -14.49
N ALA A 214 5.06 6.46 -14.28
CA ALA A 214 4.14 5.56 -14.97
C ALA A 214 4.23 5.76 -16.49
N ARG A 215 4.35 4.66 -17.23
CA ARG A 215 4.50 4.68 -18.70
C ARG A 215 3.28 5.26 -19.41
N ARG A 216 2.11 5.16 -18.77
CA ARG A 216 0.85 5.76 -19.17
C ARG A 216 -0.09 5.85 -17.97
N ARG A 217 -1.21 6.54 -18.14
CA ARG A 217 -2.35 6.41 -17.23
C ARG A 217 -3.07 5.08 -17.53
N TYR A 218 -3.12 4.18 -16.56
CA TYR A 218 -3.79 2.88 -16.70
C TYR A 218 -5.23 2.91 -16.17
N PHE A 219 -5.49 3.78 -15.17
CA PHE A 219 -6.78 3.94 -14.55
C PHE A 219 -7.09 5.44 -14.37
N PRO A 220 -8.35 5.87 -14.57
CA PRO A 220 -8.75 7.26 -14.43
C PRO A 220 -8.54 7.82 -13.03
#